data_AF-A0A2P2KWW8-F1
#
_entry.id   AF-A0A2P2KWW8-F1
#
_cell.length_a   1.000
_cell.length_b   1.000
_cell.length_c   1.000
_cell.angle_alpha   90.00
_cell.angle_beta   90.00
_cell.angle_gamma   90.00
#
_symmetry.space_group_name_H-M   'P 1'
#
loop_
_entity.id
_entity.type
_entity.pdbx_description
1 polymer ?
#
loop_
_entity_poly.entity_id
_entity_poly.type
_entity_poly.pdbx_seq_one_letter_code
_entity_poly.pdbx_strand_id
1 'polypeptide(L)'
;MNAEATKAQALAELENAKRTVEDLSQKLKTVNESKDSAIRATEAAKNQVKKIEETTSSKHQVSSDSGRNQDLESAREQYMTVFTELDAAKQELRKIRQECDASLEAKLAAFNQVSEAEHATKANVEKVGELSNEISALQKSIGQVKHAALQAQQEQAKVFAEKDVLRQSYKATLEASANKLLALKNEFDPELAQNLEKQLDVTMNEIGLLQKQMENAKASDLDSVRTVTSELDGAKESLHKVAEEESSLQSLVESLKLELDGVKKEHSELKEKEAETDSIAGNLHVKLRKSKSELEAAIVEECRVRGASEEMISTLHQLSLEAENARQEAEQMKNKAEELKKEAEATRIALEEAEKKLKLALEEAEEAKAAEARTLDQIRELSERTNAARASTSESGAKITISREEFEALSRKVEESDTLADMKVAAAMAQVEAVKAGENEALKRLEATKKEIEDMKTATEEALKKAEMSEAAKRAVEGELRRWREREQKKAAETASRILAETEMSSESSPPHFRIQKQNSVPQKVFEVRKLEKEKNSFSKKAMMPSLSSIFLRKKNQIEGGSPSYLPGEKPL
;
A
#
# COMPACT_ATOMS: atom_id res chain seq x y z
N MET A 1 153.49 21.07 7.69
CA MET A 1 154.96 21.12 7.85
C MET A 1 155.47 19.70 7.67
N ASN A 2 156.23 19.45 6.60
CA ASN A 2 156.58 18.10 6.17
C ASN A 2 157.52 17.41 7.16
N ALA A 3 157.10 16.24 7.65
CA ALA A 3 157.91 15.37 8.50
C ALA A 3 159.24 14.94 7.83
N GLU A 4 159.28 14.91 6.49
CA GLU A 4 160.52 14.68 5.75
C GLU A 4 161.52 15.84 5.85
N ALA A 5 161.04 17.09 5.90
CA ALA A 5 161.93 18.25 6.01
C ALA A 5 162.55 18.34 7.42
N THR A 6 161.79 18.07 8.47
CA THR A 6 162.31 18.01 9.84
C THR A 6 163.24 16.82 10.08
N LYS A 7 162.96 15.66 9.47
CA LYS A 7 163.87 14.50 9.53
C LYS A 7 165.20 14.78 8.82
N ALA A 8 165.18 15.43 7.66
CA ALA A 8 166.39 15.79 6.92
C ALA A 8 167.26 16.78 7.69
N GLN A 9 166.65 17.76 8.37
CA GLN A 9 167.38 18.73 9.18
C GLN A 9 168.02 18.11 10.43
N ALA A 10 167.30 17.23 11.13
CA ALA A 10 167.84 16.51 12.29
C ALA A 10 169.02 15.59 11.93
N LEU A 11 169.01 14.95 10.74
CA LEU A 11 170.12 14.12 10.27
C LEU A 11 171.36 14.96 9.92
N ALA A 12 171.18 16.15 9.32
CA ALA A 12 172.29 17.04 8.99
C ALA A 12 172.99 17.60 10.24
N GLU A 13 172.23 17.95 11.28
CA GLU A 13 172.77 18.42 12.56
C GLU A 13 173.54 17.31 13.30
N LEU A 14 173.03 16.07 13.27
CA LEU A 14 173.73 14.90 13.85
C LEU A 14 175.07 14.61 13.15
N GLU A 15 175.13 14.75 11.83
CA GLU A 15 176.37 14.49 11.08
C GLU A 15 177.44 15.57 11.32
N ASN A 16 177.03 16.83 11.48
CA ASN A 16 177.93 17.91 11.91
C ASN A 16 178.47 17.68 13.32
N ALA A 17 177.63 17.24 14.26
CA ALA A 17 178.05 16.90 15.62
C ALA A 17 179.04 15.72 15.66
N LYS A 18 178.91 14.74 14.76
CA LYS A 18 179.89 13.65 14.63
C LYS A 18 181.26 14.15 14.15
N ARG A 19 181.31 15.01 13.13
CA ARG A 19 182.58 15.56 12.62
C ARG A 19 183.33 16.40 13.66
N THR A 20 182.62 17.15 14.50
CA THR A 20 183.27 17.95 15.57
C THR A 20 183.85 17.07 16.69
N VAL A 21 183.18 15.98 17.06
CA VAL A 21 183.72 15.01 18.04
C VAL A 21 184.98 14.32 17.51
N GLU A 22 185.02 14.01 16.22
CA GLU A 22 186.16 13.36 15.57
C GLU A 22 187.38 14.31 15.49
N ASP A 23 187.17 15.59 15.18
CA ASP A 23 188.20 16.64 15.18
C ASP A 23 188.76 16.91 16.59
N LEU A 24 187.89 16.97 17.60
CA LEU A 24 188.31 17.11 19.00
C LEU A 24 189.08 15.88 19.50
N SER A 25 188.70 14.67 19.06
CA SER A 25 189.43 13.44 19.39
C SER A 25 190.83 13.42 18.77
N GLN A 26 190.98 13.87 17.51
CA GLN A 26 192.30 14.01 16.89
C GLN A 26 193.18 15.01 17.64
N LYS A 27 192.64 16.18 18.01
CA LYS A 27 193.37 17.19 18.79
C LYS A 27 193.83 16.64 20.15
N LEU A 28 192.95 15.92 20.86
CA LEU A 28 193.28 15.28 22.14
C LEU A 28 194.43 14.27 21.99
N LYS A 29 194.42 13.49 20.91
CA LYS A 29 195.48 12.51 20.61
C LYS A 29 196.85 13.19 20.42
N THR A 30 196.91 14.26 19.62
CA THR A 30 198.16 15.05 19.44
C THR A 30 198.68 15.67 20.74
N VAL A 31 197.79 16.17 21.60
CA VAL A 31 198.18 16.73 22.91
C VAL A 31 198.77 15.65 23.83
N ASN A 32 198.19 14.45 23.83
CA ASN A 32 198.72 13.34 24.64
C ASN A 32 200.09 12.85 24.12
N GLU A 33 200.28 12.76 22.80
CA GLU A 33 201.57 12.39 22.19
C GLU A 33 202.68 13.41 22.49
N SER A 34 202.32 14.71 22.55
CA SER A 34 203.20 15.78 23.00
C SER A 34 203.55 15.67 24.49
N LYS A 35 202.56 15.40 25.34
CA LYS A 35 202.75 15.17 26.79
C LYS A 35 203.74 14.02 27.05
N ASP A 36 203.57 12.90 26.36
CA ASP A 36 204.45 11.74 26.53
C ASP A 36 205.88 12.01 26.01
N SER A 37 206.03 12.87 24.98
CA SER A 37 207.35 13.33 24.53
C SER A 37 208.03 14.27 25.53
N ALA A 38 207.29 15.15 26.19
CA ALA A 38 207.81 16.00 27.27
C ALA A 38 208.24 15.18 28.50
N ILE A 39 207.53 14.10 28.82
CA ILE A 39 207.92 13.16 29.89
C ILE A 39 209.25 12.46 29.53
N ARG A 40 209.40 11.97 28.28
CA ARG A 40 210.68 11.37 27.82
C ARG A 40 211.85 12.35 27.86
N ALA A 41 211.62 13.62 27.54
CA ALA A 41 212.64 14.67 27.60
C ALA A 41 213.07 14.99 29.05
N THR A 42 212.13 14.99 30.00
CA THR A 42 212.43 15.23 31.42
C THR A 42 213.12 14.04 32.10
N GLU A 43 212.82 12.79 31.71
CA GLU A 43 213.60 11.62 32.13
C GLU A 43 215.03 11.62 31.54
N ALA A 44 215.21 12.06 30.29
CA ALA A 44 216.54 12.19 29.67
C ALA A 44 217.42 13.23 30.37
N ALA A 45 216.85 14.35 30.80
CA ALA A 45 217.55 15.36 31.61
C ALA A 45 217.93 14.83 33.01
N LYS A 46 217.04 14.05 33.64
CA LYS A 46 217.30 13.42 34.95
C LYS A 46 218.44 12.37 34.88
N ASN A 47 218.60 11.69 33.75
CA ASN A 47 219.69 10.74 33.51
C ASN A 47 221.04 11.42 33.16
N GLN A 48 221.04 12.67 32.66
CA GLN A 48 222.28 13.45 32.49
C GLN A 48 222.82 13.99 33.81
N VAL A 49 221.95 14.42 34.74
CA VAL A 49 222.37 14.89 36.07
C VAL A 49 223.01 13.75 36.88
N LYS A 50 222.48 12.53 36.80
CA LYS A 50 223.07 11.34 37.45
C LYS A 50 224.43 10.92 36.88
N LYS A 51 224.74 11.28 35.62
CA LYS A 51 226.01 10.96 34.95
C LYS A 51 227.12 11.98 35.26
N ILE A 52 226.78 13.12 35.87
CA ILE A 52 227.73 14.16 36.32
C ILE A 52 228.20 13.90 37.76
N GLU A 53 227.47 13.09 38.54
CA GLU A 53 227.77 12.86 39.97
C GLU A 53 228.78 11.72 40.25
N GLU A 54 229.20 10.94 39.25
CA GLU A 54 230.18 9.83 39.41
C GLU A 54 231.59 10.07 38.84
N THR A 55 231.89 11.23 38.21
CA THR A 55 233.26 11.52 37.73
C THR A 55 233.63 13.00 37.84
N THR A 56 234.44 13.38 38.84
CA THR A 56 235.77 14.02 38.65
C THR A 56 236.41 14.49 39.97
N SER A 57 237.48 13.79 40.35
CA SER A 57 238.54 14.26 41.25
C SER A 57 239.89 13.99 40.56
N SER A 58 240.81 14.97 40.60
CA SER A 58 242.26 14.92 40.32
C SER A 58 242.84 15.44 38.98
N LYS A 59 243.56 16.60 39.12
CA LYS A 59 244.81 17.17 38.50
C LYS A 59 244.99 17.24 36.96
N HIS A 60 245.59 18.30 36.36
CA HIS A 60 246.82 19.03 36.70
C HIS A 60 246.91 20.47 36.10
N GLN A 61 247.41 21.43 36.90
CA GLN A 61 248.39 22.52 36.63
C GLN A 61 248.38 23.34 35.31
N VAL A 62 248.24 24.67 35.40
CA VAL A 62 249.29 25.73 35.33
C VAL A 62 248.63 27.13 35.23
N SER A 63 249.02 28.02 36.15
CA SER A 63 249.13 29.50 36.07
C SER A 63 247.97 30.37 35.53
N SER A 64 247.27 31.08 36.41
CA SER A 64 247.49 32.52 36.76
C SER A 64 246.19 33.19 37.26
N ASP A 65 246.38 34.28 37.98
CA ASP A 65 245.54 34.94 39.00
C ASP A 65 244.32 35.75 38.46
N SER A 66 243.27 35.94 39.29
CA SER A 66 242.01 36.74 39.10
C SER A 66 240.71 35.95 38.75
N GLY A 67 239.67 35.91 39.61
CA GLY A 67 238.38 35.25 39.23
C GLY A 67 237.18 35.24 40.21
N ARG A 68 237.30 35.68 41.47
CA ARG A 68 236.24 35.51 42.50
C ARG A 68 234.93 36.32 42.35
N ASN A 69 234.78 37.17 41.33
CA ASN A 69 233.57 38.01 41.13
C ASN A 69 232.61 37.50 40.04
N GLN A 70 232.96 36.47 39.27
CA GLN A 70 232.15 36.01 38.13
C GLN A 70 231.13 34.92 38.50
N ASP A 71 231.35 34.20 39.61
CA ASP A 71 230.49 33.09 40.05
C ASP A 71 229.17 33.53 40.71
N LEU A 72 229.09 34.73 41.31
CA LEU A 72 227.85 35.26 41.89
C LEU A 72 226.89 35.82 40.84
N GLU A 73 227.42 36.39 39.74
CA GLU A 73 226.60 36.95 38.65
C GLU A 73 225.86 35.84 37.87
N SER A 74 226.54 34.70 37.65
CA SER A 74 225.98 33.53 36.94
C SER A 74 224.80 32.87 37.67
N ALA A 75 224.84 32.78 39.01
CA ALA A 75 223.74 32.23 39.81
C ALA A 75 222.49 33.13 39.76
N ARG A 76 222.67 34.45 39.70
CA ARG A 76 221.56 35.41 39.62
C ARG A 76 220.85 35.34 38.27
N GLU A 77 221.61 35.14 37.20
CA GLU A 77 221.12 34.93 35.84
C GLU A 77 220.29 33.64 35.73
N GLN A 78 220.76 32.54 36.33
CA GLN A 78 220.00 31.28 36.39
C GLN A 78 218.67 31.40 37.16
N TYR A 79 218.64 32.12 38.29
CA TYR A 79 217.38 32.36 39.02
C TYR A 79 216.38 33.20 38.20
N MET A 80 216.86 34.17 37.43
CA MET A 80 216.01 35.00 36.56
C MET A 80 215.31 34.14 35.50
N THR A 81 216.06 33.24 34.84
CA THR A 81 215.50 32.32 33.83
C THR A 81 214.45 31.39 34.44
N VAL A 82 214.72 30.79 35.60
CA VAL A 82 213.76 29.91 36.27
C VAL A 82 212.49 30.68 36.68
N PHE A 83 212.60 31.94 37.11
CA PHE A 83 211.43 32.75 37.46
C PHE A 83 210.58 33.07 36.22
N THR A 84 211.22 33.38 35.09
CA THR A 84 210.50 33.61 33.82
C THR A 84 209.82 32.36 33.28
N GLU A 85 210.46 31.19 33.39
CA GLU A 85 209.85 29.90 33.01
C GLU A 85 208.68 29.55 33.94
N LEU A 86 208.80 29.83 35.24
CA LEU A 86 207.70 29.62 36.19
C LEU A 86 206.49 30.51 35.87
N ASP A 87 206.71 31.77 35.49
CA ASP A 87 205.63 32.67 35.11
C ASP A 87 204.96 32.25 33.78
N ALA A 88 205.74 31.78 32.81
CA ALA A 88 205.21 31.19 31.58
C ALA A 88 204.36 29.95 31.87
N ALA A 89 204.84 29.04 32.74
CA ALA A 89 204.09 27.86 33.16
C ALA A 89 202.78 28.22 33.88
N LYS A 90 202.77 29.27 34.72
CA LYS A 90 201.55 29.78 35.36
C LYS A 90 200.57 30.41 34.37
N GLN A 91 201.04 31.03 33.30
CA GLN A 91 200.16 31.54 32.24
C GLN A 91 199.53 30.40 31.43
N GLU A 92 200.31 29.40 31.03
CA GLU A 92 199.79 28.20 30.35
C GLU A 92 198.79 27.45 31.23
N LEU A 93 199.07 27.31 32.53
CA LEU A 93 198.11 26.70 33.46
C LEU A 93 196.77 27.45 33.50
N ARG A 94 196.79 28.79 33.46
CA ARG A 94 195.57 29.61 33.41
C ARG A 94 194.83 29.43 32.09
N LYS A 95 195.55 29.36 30.98
CA LYS A 95 194.97 29.14 29.65
C LYS A 95 194.30 27.76 29.56
N ILE A 96 194.98 26.71 30.02
CA ILE A 96 194.42 25.35 30.07
C ILE A 96 193.17 25.31 30.95
N ARG A 97 193.16 26.00 32.11
CA ARG A 97 191.97 26.08 32.96
C ARG A 97 190.80 26.73 32.22
N GLN A 98 191.04 27.86 31.54
CA GLN A 98 190.00 28.52 30.74
C GLN A 98 189.50 27.65 29.58
N GLU A 99 190.39 26.94 28.88
CA GLU A 99 190.02 26.01 27.81
C GLU A 99 189.22 24.82 28.35
N CYS A 100 189.57 24.30 29.54
CA CYS A 100 188.80 23.27 30.23
C CYS A 100 187.41 23.77 30.64
N ASP A 101 187.30 24.98 31.20
CA ASP A 101 186.02 25.57 31.59
C ASP A 101 185.12 25.80 30.36
N ALA A 102 185.67 26.34 29.27
CA ALA A 102 184.96 26.51 28.00
C ALA A 102 184.52 25.16 27.38
N SER A 103 185.37 24.14 27.47
CA SER A 103 185.01 22.78 27.01
C SER A 103 183.92 22.15 27.87
N LEU A 104 183.88 22.43 29.17
CA LEU A 104 182.85 21.94 30.08
C LEU A 104 181.50 22.62 29.78
N GLU A 105 181.50 23.95 29.59
CA GLU A 105 180.29 24.70 29.18
C GLU A 105 179.74 24.21 27.84
N ALA A 106 180.61 24.01 26.83
CA ALA A 106 180.20 23.46 25.53
C ALA A 106 179.61 22.04 25.67
N LYS A 107 180.19 21.20 26.53
CA LYS A 107 179.66 19.86 26.82
C LYS A 107 178.28 19.92 27.49
N LEU A 108 178.08 20.81 28.45
CA LEU A 108 176.78 21.01 29.11
C LEU A 108 175.72 21.53 28.13
N ALA A 109 176.08 22.48 27.27
CA ALA A 109 175.20 22.98 26.22
C ALA A 109 174.78 21.86 25.24
N ALA A 110 175.73 21.02 24.82
CA ALA A 110 175.43 19.87 23.97
C ALA A 110 174.51 18.85 24.66
N PHE A 111 174.70 18.58 25.96
CA PHE A 111 173.79 17.70 26.72
C PHE A 111 172.37 18.25 26.81
N ASN A 112 172.21 19.56 27.07
CA ASN A 112 170.89 20.20 27.09
C ASN A 112 170.22 20.10 25.72
N GLN A 113 170.96 20.36 24.64
CA GLN A 113 170.42 20.29 23.28
C GLN A 113 170.03 18.85 22.88
N VAL A 114 170.79 17.85 23.33
CA VAL A 114 170.44 16.43 23.15
C VAL A 114 169.16 16.09 23.94
N SER A 115 169.04 16.54 25.19
CA SER A 115 167.84 16.31 26.00
C SER A 115 166.60 16.98 25.39
N GLU A 116 166.72 18.21 24.88
CA GLU A 116 165.63 18.88 24.16
C GLU A 116 165.23 18.13 22.88
N ALA A 117 166.20 17.62 22.11
CA ALA A 117 165.93 16.79 20.94
C ALA A 117 165.27 15.45 21.29
N GLU A 118 165.67 14.80 22.39
CA GLU A 118 165.03 13.58 22.89
C GLU A 118 163.57 13.83 23.31
N HIS A 119 163.30 14.93 24.02
CA HIS A 119 161.92 15.30 24.37
C HIS A 119 161.08 15.61 23.13
N ALA A 120 161.63 16.34 22.15
CA ALA A 120 160.93 16.65 20.90
C ALA A 120 160.64 15.40 20.06
N THR A 121 161.58 14.45 19.98
CA THR A 121 161.36 13.18 19.27
C THR A 121 160.31 12.32 19.96
N LYS A 122 160.33 12.22 21.29
CA LYS A 122 159.30 11.49 22.05
C LYS A 122 157.90 12.07 21.82
N ALA A 123 157.74 13.39 21.93
CA ALA A 123 156.47 14.07 21.65
C ALA A 123 156.00 13.86 20.20
N ASN A 124 156.93 13.85 19.23
CA ASN A 124 156.60 13.56 17.84
C ASN A 124 156.16 12.09 17.62
N VAL A 125 156.78 11.12 18.31
CA VAL A 125 156.38 9.70 18.24
C VAL A 125 154.96 9.51 18.79
N GLU A 126 154.65 10.11 19.94
CA GLU A 126 153.30 10.07 20.53
C GLU A 126 152.27 10.67 19.56
N LYS A 127 152.56 11.84 18.99
CA LYS A 127 151.70 12.50 18.00
C LYS A 127 151.50 11.67 16.72
N VAL A 128 152.53 10.98 16.24
CA VAL A 128 152.41 10.05 15.09
C VAL A 128 151.51 8.86 15.44
N GLY A 129 151.60 8.33 16.67
CA GLY A 129 150.73 7.28 17.16
C GLY A 129 149.26 7.71 17.21
N GLU A 130 148.97 8.90 17.74
CA GLU A 130 147.62 9.49 17.75
C GLU A 130 147.06 9.67 16.34
N LEU A 131 147.83 10.27 15.43
CA LEU A 131 147.42 10.44 14.03
C LEU A 131 147.16 9.10 13.32
N SER A 132 147.97 8.07 13.60
CA SER A 132 147.76 6.74 13.03
C SER A 132 146.44 6.11 13.52
N ASN A 133 146.10 6.30 14.80
CA ASN A 133 144.84 5.84 15.37
C ASN A 133 143.64 6.59 14.76
N GLU A 134 143.74 7.91 14.60
CA GLU A 134 142.73 8.74 13.94
C GLU A 134 142.50 8.33 12.48
N ILE A 135 143.57 8.09 11.73
CA ILE A 135 143.49 7.62 10.34
C ILE A 135 142.77 6.27 10.26
N SER A 136 143.09 5.33 11.14
CA SER A 136 142.43 4.02 11.20
C SER A 136 140.93 4.15 11.55
N ALA A 137 140.60 5.00 12.52
CA ALA A 137 139.20 5.29 12.88
C ALA A 137 138.43 5.94 11.72
N LEU A 138 139.03 6.90 11.02
CA LEU A 138 138.45 7.56 9.86
C LEU A 138 138.27 6.58 8.70
N GLN A 139 139.24 5.72 8.42
CA GLN A 139 139.13 4.68 7.40
C GLN A 139 137.99 3.70 7.71
N LYS A 140 137.86 3.26 8.96
CA LYS A 140 136.74 2.42 9.41
C LYS A 140 135.40 3.13 9.23
N SER A 141 135.31 4.40 9.60
CA SER A 141 134.11 5.23 9.43
C SER A 141 133.74 5.40 7.94
N ILE A 142 134.72 5.69 7.07
CA ILE A 142 134.52 5.77 5.62
C ILE A 142 134.00 4.43 5.07
N GLY A 143 134.53 3.31 5.53
CA GLY A 143 134.04 1.97 5.14
C GLY A 143 132.58 1.76 5.51
N GLN A 144 132.19 2.14 6.73
CA GLN A 144 130.80 2.06 7.20
C GLN A 144 129.87 2.99 6.40
N VAL A 145 130.28 4.24 6.14
CA VAL A 145 129.50 5.20 5.35
C VAL A 145 129.33 4.71 3.91
N LYS A 146 130.38 4.15 3.27
CA LYS A 146 130.28 3.57 1.93
C LYS A 146 129.31 2.39 1.89
N HIS A 147 129.34 1.50 2.89
CA HIS A 147 128.41 0.39 2.96
C HIS A 147 126.96 0.87 3.14
N ALA A 148 126.74 1.82 4.06
CA ALA A 148 125.43 2.43 4.28
C ALA A 148 124.91 3.15 3.02
N ALA A 149 125.78 3.85 2.29
CA ALA A 149 125.42 4.52 1.04
C ALA A 149 125.01 3.53 -0.06
N LEU A 150 125.75 2.44 -0.24
CA LEU A 150 125.41 1.38 -1.19
C LEU A 150 124.09 0.69 -0.82
N GLN A 151 123.90 0.39 0.47
CA GLN A 151 122.66 -0.21 0.95
C GLN A 151 121.47 0.74 0.75
N ALA A 152 121.63 2.03 1.05
CA ALA A 152 120.60 3.03 0.81
C ALA A 152 120.27 3.16 -0.69
N GLN A 153 121.27 3.13 -1.57
CA GLN A 153 121.07 3.16 -3.01
C GLN A 153 120.31 1.90 -3.51
N GLN A 154 120.64 0.73 -2.97
CA GLN A 154 119.95 -0.52 -3.31
C GLN A 154 118.49 -0.50 -2.87
N GLU A 155 118.21 -0.08 -1.63
CA GLU A 155 116.84 0.03 -1.12
C GLU A 155 116.04 1.10 -1.90
N GLN A 156 116.68 2.23 -2.25
CA GLN A 156 116.07 3.23 -3.12
C GLN A 156 115.65 2.64 -4.47
N ALA A 157 116.51 1.85 -5.10
CA ALA A 157 116.19 1.19 -6.38
C ALA A 157 115.01 0.21 -6.27
N LYS A 158 114.93 -0.57 -5.18
CA LYS A 158 113.79 -1.47 -4.91
C LYS A 158 112.48 -0.68 -4.78
N VAL A 159 112.47 0.38 -3.98
CA VAL A 159 111.28 1.22 -3.78
C VAL A 159 110.81 1.83 -5.11
N PHE A 160 111.71 2.28 -5.98
CA PHE A 160 111.32 2.79 -7.29
C PHE A 160 110.70 1.72 -8.18
N ALA A 161 111.26 0.50 -8.20
CA ALA A 161 110.70 -0.62 -8.95
C ALA A 161 109.29 -1.00 -8.47
N GLU A 162 109.09 -1.11 -7.14
CA GLU A 162 107.77 -1.38 -6.55
C GLU A 162 106.74 -0.29 -6.88
N LYS A 163 107.15 0.99 -6.79
CA LYS A 163 106.27 2.11 -7.15
C LYS A 163 105.90 2.10 -8.63
N ASP A 164 106.80 1.70 -9.52
CA ASP A 164 106.49 1.63 -10.95
C ASP A 164 105.50 0.48 -11.25
N VAL A 165 105.68 -0.69 -10.64
CA VAL A 165 104.72 -1.81 -10.75
C VAL A 165 103.32 -1.39 -10.27
N LEU A 166 103.23 -0.73 -9.11
CA LEU A 166 101.96 -0.20 -8.59
C LEU A 166 101.33 0.82 -9.54
N ARG A 167 102.14 1.73 -10.10
CA ARG A 167 101.65 2.73 -11.06
C ARG A 167 101.07 2.07 -12.31
N GLN A 168 101.74 1.03 -12.83
CA GLN A 168 101.28 0.29 -14.00
C GLN A 168 99.97 -0.46 -13.72
N SER A 169 99.81 -1.07 -12.55
CA SER A 169 98.57 -1.78 -12.18
C SER A 169 97.38 -0.84 -12.03
N TYR A 170 97.55 0.32 -11.38
CA TYR A 170 96.50 1.34 -11.31
C TYR A 170 96.09 1.85 -12.70
N LYS A 171 97.07 2.10 -13.58
CA LYS A 171 96.81 2.51 -14.96
C LYS A 171 95.97 1.48 -15.70
N ALA A 172 96.33 0.20 -15.63
CA ALA A 172 95.58 -0.89 -16.27
C ALA A 172 94.15 -1.02 -15.72
N THR A 173 93.97 -0.85 -14.41
CA THR A 173 92.65 -0.94 -13.76
C THR A 173 91.73 0.20 -14.20
N LEU A 174 92.29 1.42 -14.31
CA LEU A 174 91.57 2.59 -14.81
C LEU A 174 91.17 2.44 -16.28
N GLU A 175 92.08 1.92 -17.11
CA GLU A 175 91.79 1.67 -18.53
C GLU A 175 90.71 0.58 -18.69
N ALA A 176 90.77 -0.48 -17.88
CA ALA A 176 89.75 -1.52 -17.87
C ALA A 176 88.36 -1.00 -17.45
N SER A 177 88.29 -0.11 -16.44
CA SER A 177 87.01 0.48 -16.02
C SER A 177 86.46 1.50 -17.02
N ALA A 178 87.33 2.29 -17.67
CA ALA A 178 86.94 3.19 -18.75
C ALA A 178 86.35 2.42 -19.94
N ASN A 179 86.96 1.30 -20.33
CA ASN A 179 86.45 0.44 -21.40
C ASN A 179 85.08 -0.19 -21.03
N LYS A 180 84.90 -0.63 -19.77
CA LYS A 180 83.60 -1.13 -19.28
C LYS A 180 82.51 -0.05 -19.33
N LEU A 181 82.85 1.19 -18.96
CA LEU A 181 81.91 2.32 -19.02
C LEU A 181 81.50 2.63 -20.46
N LEU A 182 82.45 2.60 -21.39
CA LEU A 182 82.15 2.74 -22.83
C LEU A 182 81.27 1.61 -23.35
N ALA A 183 81.51 0.36 -22.96
CA ALA A 183 80.66 -0.77 -23.33
C ALA A 183 79.22 -0.57 -22.83
N LEU A 184 79.04 -0.24 -21.55
CA LEU A 184 77.73 0.06 -20.97
C LEU A 184 77.03 1.24 -21.66
N LYS A 185 77.77 2.27 -22.05
CA LYS A 185 77.23 3.40 -22.80
C LYS A 185 76.77 3.01 -24.20
N ASN A 186 77.47 2.08 -24.86
CA ASN A 186 77.12 1.60 -26.19
C ASN A 186 75.98 0.55 -26.17
N GLU A 187 75.83 -0.18 -25.06
CA GLU A 187 74.69 -1.08 -24.82
C GLU A 187 73.40 -0.32 -24.45
N PHE A 188 73.52 0.95 -24.01
CA PHE A 188 72.37 1.80 -23.73
C PHE A 188 71.66 2.19 -25.03
N ASP A 189 70.45 1.66 -25.22
CA ASP A 189 69.54 2.03 -26.31
C ASP A 189 68.67 3.23 -25.90
N PRO A 190 68.96 4.46 -26.40
CA PRO A 190 68.19 5.65 -26.05
C PRO A 190 66.78 5.63 -26.64
N GLU A 191 66.59 4.91 -27.75
CA GLU A 191 65.32 4.85 -28.49
C GLU A 191 64.33 3.96 -27.75
N LEU A 192 64.79 2.83 -27.18
CA LEU A 192 64.00 2.00 -26.27
C LEU A 192 63.59 2.77 -25.01
N ALA A 193 64.50 3.55 -24.41
CA ALA A 193 64.18 4.36 -23.22
C ALA A 193 63.11 5.42 -23.52
N GLN A 194 63.22 6.15 -24.64
CA GLN A 194 62.18 7.09 -25.07
C GLN A 194 60.86 6.39 -25.41
N ASN A 195 60.90 5.18 -25.95
CA ASN A 195 59.69 4.41 -26.25
C ASN A 195 58.97 4.01 -24.96
N LEU A 196 59.71 3.50 -23.97
CA LEU A 196 59.18 3.17 -22.64
C LEU A 196 58.60 4.41 -21.92
N GLU A 197 59.27 5.56 -22.03
CA GLU A 197 58.77 6.82 -21.47
C GLU A 197 57.46 7.26 -22.14
N LYS A 198 57.36 7.18 -23.47
CA LYS A 198 56.11 7.43 -24.20
C LYS A 198 55.01 6.43 -23.83
N GLN A 199 55.34 5.15 -23.68
CA GLN A 199 54.38 4.13 -23.25
C GLN A 199 53.87 4.40 -21.82
N LEU A 200 54.76 4.84 -20.93
CA LEU A 200 54.41 5.24 -19.57
C LEU A 200 53.45 6.44 -19.58
N ASP A 201 53.72 7.46 -20.38
CA ASP A 201 52.82 8.62 -20.52
C ASP A 201 51.45 8.22 -21.08
N VAL A 202 51.42 7.34 -22.09
CA VAL A 202 50.15 6.83 -22.65
C VAL A 202 49.37 6.07 -21.58
N THR A 203 50.01 5.13 -20.88
CA THR A 203 49.34 4.36 -19.81
C THR A 203 48.88 5.24 -18.66
N MET A 204 49.66 6.26 -18.27
CA MET A 204 49.26 7.22 -17.24
C MET A 204 48.02 8.02 -17.64
N ASN A 205 47.94 8.44 -18.91
CA ASN A 205 46.78 9.13 -19.46
C ASN A 205 45.53 8.24 -19.55
N GLU A 206 45.68 6.97 -19.95
CA GLU A 206 44.59 5.99 -19.95
C GLU A 206 44.06 5.72 -18.54
N ILE A 207 44.95 5.58 -17.55
CA ILE A 207 44.57 5.46 -16.14
C ILE A 207 43.76 6.68 -15.70
N GLY A 208 44.19 7.90 -16.05
CA GLY A 208 43.47 9.13 -15.73
C GLY A 208 42.08 9.19 -16.37
N LEU A 209 41.94 8.74 -17.62
CA LEU A 209 40.66 8.65 -18.32
C LEU A 209 39.71 7.64 -17.66
N LEU A 210 40.22 6.45 -17.32
CA LEU A 210 39.44 5.40 -16.64
C LEU A 210 38.99 5.85 -15.25
N GLN A 211 39.85 6.53 -14.48
CA GLN A 211 39.48 7.11 -13.19
C GLN A 211 38.35 8.13 -13.34
N LYS A 212 38.44 9.02 -14.34
CA LYS A 212 37.38 10.01 -14.61
C LYS A 212 36.07 9.36 -15.06
N GLN A 213 36.13 8.34 -15.92
CA GLN A 213 34.94 7.57 -16.31
C GLN A 213 34.30 6.88 -15.11
N MET A 214 35.10 6.30 -14.22
CA MET A 214 34.62 5.67 -13.00
C MET A 214 33.95 6.68 -12.06
N GLU A 215 34.53 7.87 -11.85
CA GLU A 215 33.90 8.91 -11.03
C GLU A 215 32.59 9.43 -11.66
N ASN A 216 32.56 9.63 -12.97
CA ASN A 216 31.33 10.01 -13.68
C ASN A 216 30.24 8.94 -13.56
N ALA A 217 30.60 7.65 -13.71
CA ALA A 217 29.68 6.54 -13.54
C ALA A 217 29.14 6.46 -12.11
N LYS A 218 30.00 6.60 -11.09
CA LYS A 218 29.58 6.68 -9.69
C LYS A 218 28.62 7.84 -9.44
N ALA A 219 28.89 9.03 -9.98
CA ALA A 219 28.01 10.18 -9.83
C ALA A 219 26.63 9.91 -10.47
N SER A 220 26.62 9.35 -11.68
CA SER A 220 25.38 8.93 -12.37
C SER A 220 24.60 7.89 -11.57
N ASP A 221 25.27 6.87 -11.04
CA ASP A 221 24.64 5.84 -10.19
C ASP A 221 24.05 6.45 -8.92
N LEU A 222 24.76 7.38 -8.29
CA LEU A 222 24.32 8.05 -7.06
C LEU A 222 23.11 8.96 -7.33
N ASP A 223 23.07 9.66 -8.46
CA ASP A 223 21.92 10.46 -8.89
C ASP A 223 20.72 9.57 -9.28
N SER A 224 20.96 8.42 -9.92
CA SER A 224 19.95 7.39 -10.20
C SER A 224 19.34 6.83 -8.91
N VAL A 225 20.18 6.46 -7.92
CA VAL A 225 19.70 6.01 -6.61
C VAL A 225 18.89 7.10 -5.91
N ARG A 226 19.33 8.37 -5.98
CA ARG A 226 18.60 9.50 -5.38
C ARG A 226 17.22 9.71 -6.01
N THR A 227 17.12 9.61 -7.33
CA THR A 227 15.85 9.73 -8.05
C THR A 227 14.90 8.59 -7.71
N VAL A 228 15.38 7.34 -7.77
CA VAL A 228 14.60 6.16 -7.35
C VAL A 228 14.14 6.25 -5.89
N THR A 229 15.00 6.73 -4.98
CA THR A 229 14.63 6.91 -3.57
C THR A 229 13.52 7.96 -3.41
N SER A 230 13.60 9.07 -4.15
CA SER A 230 12.57 10.12 -4.11
C SER A 230 11.24 9.66 -4.69
N GLU A 231 11.27 8.88 -5.78
CA GLU A 231 10.08 8.24 -6.36
C GLU A 231 9.46 7.22 -5.40
N LEU A 232 10.28 6.42 -4.71
CA LEU A 232 9.84 5.47 -3.70
C LEU A 232 9.16 6.17 -2.52
N ASP A 233 9.74 7.27 -2.03
CA ASP A 233 9.14 8.07 -0.96
C ASP A 233 7.79 8.68 -1.39
N GLY A 234 7.72 9.20 -2.63
CA GLY A 234 6.47 9.71 -3.20
C GLY A 234 5.39 8.64 -3.39
N ALA A 235 5.79 7.44 -3.83
CA ALA A 235 4.90 6.29 -3.94
C ALA A 235 4.39 5.83 -2.56
N LYS A 236 5.26 5.84 -1.54
CA LYS A 236 4.90 5.51 -0.16
C LYS A 236 3.90 6.50 0.44
N GLU A 237 4.09 7.80 0.21
CA GLU A 237 3.13 8.83 0.64
C GLU A 237 1.77 8.67 -0.05
N SER A 238 1.79 8.38 -1.36
CA SER A 238 0.57 8.13 -2.13
C SER A 238 -0.18 6.90 -1.63
N LEU A 239 0.54 5.81 -1.31
CA LEU A 239 -0.04 4.60 -0.74
C LEU A 239 -0.66 4.87 0.64
N HIS A 240 -0.02 5.68 1.48
CA HIS A 240 -0.57 6.07 2.78
C HIS A 240 -1.90 6.84 2.63
N LYS A 241 -1.99 7.78 1.68
CA LYS A 241 -3.24 8.50 1.38
C LYS A 241 -4.35 7.55 0.93
N VAL A 242 -4.04 6.59 0.06
CA VAL A 242 -5.01 5.57 -0.37
C VAL A 242 -5.48 4.73 0.81
N ALA A 243 -4.61 4.35 1.75
CA ALA A 243 -5.00 3.61 2.94
C ALA A 243 -5.91 4.43 3.89
N GLU A 244 -5.67 5.73 4.03
CA GLU A 244 -6.57 6.63 4.79
C GLU A 244 -7.94 6.78 4.12
N GLU A 245 -7.97 6.89 2.78
CA GLU A 245 -9.20 6.91 1.99
C GLU A 245 -9.96 5.59 2.10
N GLU A 246 -9.27 4.44 2.04
CA GLU A 246 -9.85 3.11 2.25
C GLU A 246 -10.51 3.02 3.63
N SER A 247 -9.82 3.44 4.69
CA SER A 247 -10.37 3.45 6.04
C SER A 247 -11.61 4.34 6.15
N SER A 248 -11.57 5.52 5.52
CA SER A 248 -12.70 6.45 5.48
C SER A 248 -13.91 5.86 4.74
N LEU A 249 -13.69 5.25 3.57
CA LEU A 249 -14.74 4.58 2.80
C LEU A 249 -15.30 3.37 3.55
N GLN A 250 -14.47 2.61 4.23
CA GLN A 250 -14.92 1.47 5.03
C GLN A 250 -15.83 1.93 6.18
N SER A 251 -15.47 3.02 6.87
CA SER A 251 -16.33 3.61 7.91
C SER A 251 -17.67 4.11 7.34
N LEU A 252 -17.67 4.70 6.14
CA LEU A 252 -18.89 5.14 5.46
C LEU A 252 -19.78 3.95 5.08
N VAL A 253 -19.19 2.88 4.57
CA VAL A 253 -19.90 1.64 4.24
C VAL A 253 -20.54 1.03 5.49
N GLU A 254 -19.84 1.02 6.63
CA GLU A 254 -20.39 0.56 7.90
C GLU A 254 -21.57 1.43 8.37
N SER A 255 -21.45 2.77 8.25
CA SER A 255 -22.56 3.69 8.54
C SER A 255 -23.77 3.44 7.64
N LEU A 256 -23.57 3.27 6.33
CA LEU A 256 -24.65 3.00 5.38
C LEU A 256 -25.30 1.63 5.60
N LYS A 257 -24.54 0.62 6.05
CA LYS A 257 -25.12 -0.68 6.45
C LYS A 257 -26.04 -0.53 7.66
N LEU A 258 -25.62 0.24 8.67
CA LEU A 258 -26.48 0.52 9.84
C LEU A 258 -27.74 1.28 9.44
N GLU A 259 -27.64 2.28 8.58
CA GLU A 259 -28.80 3.02 8.06
C GLU A 259 -29.73 2.12 7.26
N LEU A 260 -29.20 1.27 6.37
CA LEU A 260 -29.97 0.30 5.61
C LEU A 260 -30.73 -0.69 6.51
N ASP A 261 -30.10 -1.19 7.56
CA ASP A 261 -30.77 -2.08 8.51
C ASP A 261 -31.83 -1.35 9.34
N GLY A 262 -31.61 -0.07 9.66
CA GLY A 262 -32.63 0.83 10.21
C GLY A 262 -33.84 0.96 9.30
N VAL A 263 -33.63 1.28 8.02
CA VAL A 263 -34.70 1.40 7.01
C VAL A 263 -35.46 0.08 6.83
N LYS A 264 -34.77 -1.07 6.81
CA LYS A 264 -35.44 -2.38 6.74
C LYS A 264 -36.36 -2.63 7.94
N LYS A 265 -35.92 -2.24 9.14
CA LYS A 265 -36.72 -2.34 10.36
C LYS A 265 -37.96 -1.45 10.26
N GLU A 266 -37.79 -0.18 9.92
CA GLU A 266 -38.89 0.77 9.73
C GLU A 266 -39.89 0.30 8.66
N HIS A 267 -39.41 -0.23 7.54
CA HIS A 267 -40.25 -0.80 6.50
C HIS A 267 -41.07 -1.99 7.02
N SER A 268 -40.47 -2.85 7.83
CA SER A 268 -41.16 -4.00 8.44
C SER A 268 -42.27 -3.55 9.41
N GLU A 269 -41.98 -2.56 10.25
CA GLU A 269 -42.96 -1.92 11.14
C GLU A 269 -44.09 -1.24 10.37
N LEU A 270 -43.78 -0.55 9.26
CA LEU A 270 -44.78 0.08 8.39
C LEU A 270 -45.70 -0.95 7.74
N LYS A 271 -45.13 -2.07 7.27
CA LYS A 271 -45.91 -3.15 6.65
C LYS A 271 -46.87 -3.82 7.65
N GLU A 272 -46.45 -3.97 8.91
CA GLU A 272 -47.32 -4.44 9.98
C GLU A 272 -48.48 -3.46 10.22
N LYS A 273 -48.17 -2.16 10.35
CA LYS A 273 -49.19 -1.10 10.47
C LYS A 273 -50.14 -1.04 9.28
N GLU A 274 -49.64 -1.21 8.06
CA GLU A 274 -50.46 -1.28 6.85
C GLU A 274 -51.46 -2.44 6.95
N ALA A 275 -50.99 -3.64 7.30
CA ALA A 275 -51.85 -4.81 7.48
C ALA A 275 -52.92 -4.60 8.59
N GLU A 276 -52.56 -3.95 9.69
CA GLU A 276 -53.52 -3.56 10.74
C GLU A 276 -54.57 -2.59 10.19
N THR A 277 -54.14 -1.54 9.46
CA THR A 277 -55.07 -0.56 8.88
C THR A 277 -55.99 -1.18 7.81
N ASP A 278 -55.49 -2.09 6.99
CA ASP A 278 -56.28 -2.84 6.01
C ASP A 278 -57.33 -3.73 6.69
N SER A 279 -56.96 -4.38 7.80
CA SER A 279 -57.89 -5.15 8.62
C SER A 279 -59.01 -4.28 9.19
N ILE A 280 -58.66 -3.09 9.71
CA ILE A 280 -59.63 -2.10 10.21
C ILE A 280 -60.55 -1.61 9.08
N ALA A 281 -59.99 -1.25 7.93
CA ALA A 281 -60.75 -0.82 6.76
C ALA A 281 -61.71 -1.92 6.27
N GLY A 282 -61.25 -3.17 6.24
CA GLY A 282 -62.08 -4.34 5.95
C GLY A 282 -63.24 -4.52 6.93
N ASN A 283 -62.99 -4.38 8.24
CA ASN A 283 -64.03 -4.43 9.27
C ASN A 283 -65.08 -3.32 9.09
N LEU A 284 -64.63 -2.09 8.84
CA LEU A 284 -65.51 -0.95 8.59
C LEU A 284 -66.34 -1.15 7.32
N HIS A 285 -65.77 -1.71 6.25
CA HIS A 285 -66.49 -2.02 5.02
C HIS A 285 -67.58 -3.08 5.24
N VAL A 286 -67.30 -4.12 6.04
CA VAL A 286 -68.31 -5.12 6.43
C VAL A 286 -69.44 -4.47 7.24
N LYS A 287 -69.11 -3.64 8.23
CA LYS A 287 -70.12 -2.89 9.01
C LYS A 287 -70.96 -1.97 8.13
N LEU A 288 -70.34 -1.26 7.19
CA LEU A 288 -71.02 -0.38 6.25
C LEU A 288 -71.98 -1.17 5.34
N ARG A 289 -71.54 -2.31 4.78
CA ARG A 289 -72.40 -3.17 3.97
C ARG A 289 -73.58 -3.72 4.77
N LYS A 290 -73.34 -4.15 6.01
CA LYS A 290 -74.41 -4.61 6.91
C LYS A 290 -75.43 -3.49 7.17
N SER A 291 -74.97 -2.32 7.58
CA SER A 291 -75.85 -1.16 7.80
C SER A 291 -76.61 -0.76 6.54
N LYS A 292 -75.96 -0.80 5.36
CA LYS A 292 -76.62 -0.54 4.08
C LYS A 292 -77.75 -1.55 3.80
N SER A 293 -77.52 -2.84 4.01
CA SER A 293 -78.56 -3.86 3.84
C SER A 293 -79.70 -3.73 4.84
N GLU A 294 -79.40 -3.37 6.10
CA GLU A 294 -80.41 -3.10 7.12
C GLU A 294 -81.27 -1.88 6.75
N LEU A 295 -80.64 -0.82 6.22
CA LEU A 295 -81.34 0.37 5.72
C LEU A 295 -82.24 0.04 4.51
N GLU A 296 -81.73 -0.71 3.53
CA GLU A 296 -82.53 -1.14 2.37
C GLU A 296 -83.75 -1.97 2.81
N ALA A 297 -83.57 -2.89 3.76
CA ALA A 297 -84.68 -3.66 4.34
C ALA A 297 -85.69 -2.77 5.07
N ALA A 298 -85.21 -1.79 5.85
CA ALA A 298 -86.07 -0.84 6.55
C ALA A 298 -86.86 0.04 5.58
N ILE A 299 -86.27 0.48 4.46
CA ILE A 299 -86.97 1.25 3.42
C ILE A 299 -88.08 0.42 2.76
N VAL A 300 -87.81 -0.85 2.44
CA VAL A 300 -88.82 -1.75 1.86
C VAL A 300 -90.00 -1.91 2.83
N GLU A 301 -89.69 -2.12 4.11
CA GLU A 301 -90.72 -2.25 5.15
C GLU A 301 -91.49 -0.95 5.37
N GLU A 302 -90.82 0.22 5.38
CA GLU A 302 -91.45 1.54 5.45
C GLU A 302 -92.36 1.79 4.25
N CYS A 303 -91.94 1.43 3.03
CA CYS A 303 -92.78 1.52 1.83
C CYS A 303 -94.01 0.62 1.92
N ARG A 304 -93.86 -0.60 2.45
CA ARG A 304 -94.97 -1.54 2.67
C ARG A 304 -95.97 -1.00 3.70
N VAL A 305 -95.47 -0.50 4.83
CA VAL A 305 -96.30 0.10 5.89
C VAL A 305 -96.98 1.39 5.39
N ARG A 306 -96.26 2.24 4.65
CA ARG A 306 -96.81 3.45 4.04
C ARG A 306 -97.91 3.11 3.03
N GLY A 307 -97.69 2.13 2.15
CA GLY A 307 -98.70 1.64 1.21
C GLY A 307 -99.95 1.12 1.93
N ALA A 308 -99.78 0.29 2.96
CA ALA A 308 -100.90 -0.18 3.80
C ALA A 308 -101.62 0.97 4.51
N SER A 309 -100.90 2.01 4.95
CA SER A 309 -101.48 3.21 5.55
C SER A 309 -102.27 4.04 4.52
N GLU A 310 -101.76 4.19 3.30
CA GLU A 310 -102.44 4.90 2.20
C GLU A 310 -103.72 4.15 1.77
N GLU A 311 -103.67 2.82 1.71
CA GLU A 311 -104.86 1.97 1.50
C GLU A 311 -105.86 2.12 2.65
N MET A 312 -105.40 2.12 3.91
CA MET A 312 -106.25 2.34 5.07
C MET A 312 -106.91 3.73 5.04
N ILE A 313 -106.17 4.78 4.67
CA ILE A 313 -106.72 6.14 4.51
C ILE A 313 -107.74 6.17 3.36
N SER A 314 -107.46 5.50 2.25
CA SER A 314 -108.37 5.44 1.09
C SER A 314 -109.68 4.71 1.43
N THR A 315 -109.59 3.57 2.12
CA THR A 315 -110.76 2.83 2.62
C THR A 315 -111.54 3.62 3.67
N LEU A 316 -110.87 4.33 4.58
CA LEU A 316 -111.51 5.23 5.54
C LEU A 316 -112.29 6.35 4.82
N HIS A 317 -111.68 7.00 3.82
CA HIS A 317 -112.36 8.03 3.02
C HIS A 317 -113.55 7.45 2.26
N GLN A 318 -113.41 6.27 1.66
CA GLN A 318 -114.51 5.59 0.97
C GLN A 318 -115.66 5.26 1.93
N LEU A 319 -115.37 4.67 3.09
CA LEU A 319 -116.36 4.39 4.14
C LEU A 319 -117.02 5.67 4.66
N SER A 320 -116.26 6.76 4.80
CA SER A 320 -116.80 8.05 5.22
C SER A 320 -117.75 8.64 4.16
N LEU A 321 -117.41 8.52 2.88
CA LEU A 321 -118.28 8.93 1.77
C LEU A 321 -119.55 8.08 1.70
N GLU A 322 -119.42 6.75 1.85
CA GLU A 322 -120.55 5.83 1.87
C GLU A 322 -121.47 6.08 3.08
N ALA A 323 -120.89 6.30 4.27
CA ALA A 323 -121.65 6.65 5.47
C ALA A 323 -122.39 7.99 5.32
N GLU A 324 -121.74 8.99 4.71
CA GLU A 324 -122.36 10.29 4.43
C GLU A 324 -123.48 10.18 3.39
N ASN A 325 -123.29 9.38 2.33
CA ASN A 325 -124.32 9.09 1.34
C ASN A 325 -125.52 8.37 1.99
N ALA A 326 -125.27 7.32 2.79
CA ALA A 326 -126.31 6.60 3.51
C ALA A 326 -127.07 7.51 4.49
N ARG A 327 -126.37 8.46 5.14
CA ARG A 327 -126.98 9.48 5.99
C ARG A 327 -127.89 10.40 5.18
N GLN A 328 -127.44 10.89 4.03
CA GLN A 328 -128.25 11.73 3.13
C GLN A 328 -129.47 10.98 2.60
N GLU A 329 -129.32 9.72 2.18
CA GLU A 329 -130.42 8.86 1.75
C GLU A 329 -131.43 8.63 2.88
N ALA A 330 -130.97 8.33 4.10
CA ALA A 330 -131.83 8.20 5.27
C ALA A 330 -132.58 9.49 5.59
N GLU A 331 -131.93 10.65 5.46
CA GLU A 331 -132.53 11.97 5.66
C GLU A 331 -133.58 12.29 4.59
N GLN A 332 -133.31 11.96 3.31
CA GLN A 332 -134.31 12.04 2.24
C GLN A 332 -135.50 11.10 2.48
N MET A 333 -135.25 9.87 2.92
CA MET A 333 -136.31 8.91 3.26
C MET A 333 -137.14 9.37 4.44
N LYS A 334 -136.52 9.96 5.47
CA LYS A 334 -137.22 10.60 6.58
C LYS A 334 -138.11 11.74 6.11
N ASN A 335 -137.60 12.63 5.26
CA ASN A 335 -138.39 13.75 4.70
C ASN A 335 -139.58 13.23 3.89
N LYS A 336 -139.38 12.23 3.03
CA LYS A 336 -140.47 11.56 2.29
C LYS A 336 -141.48 10.90 3.24
N ALA A 337 -141.01 10.26 4.31
CA ALA A 337 -141.89 9.66 5.31
C ALA A 337 -142.73 10.73 6.06
N GLU A 338 -142.14 11.88 6.37
CA GLU A 338 -142.87 13.02 6.96
C GLU A 338 -143.88 13.62 5.97
N GLU A 339 -143.54 13.74 4.69
CA GLU A 339 -144.47 14.15 3.62
C GLU A 339 -145.65 13.19 3.50
N LEU A 340 -145.38 11.88 3.40
CA LEU A 340 -146.41 10.85 3.36
C LEU A 340 -147.28 10.85 4.63
N LYS A 341 -146.70 11.14 5.80
CA LYS A 341 -147.45 11.28 7.05
C LYS A 341 -148.39 12.48 7.02
N LYS A 342 -147.92 13.64 6.51
CA LYS A 342 -148.77 14.83 6.33
C LYS A 342 -149.88 14.57 5.32
N GLU A 343 -149.59 13.88 4.23
CA GLU A 343 -150.58 13.47 3.23
C GLU A 343 -151.62 12.51 3.84
N ALA A 344 -151.17 11.47 4.56
CA ALA A 344 -152.04 10.54 5.26
C ALA A 344 -152.94 11.27 6.28
N GLU A 345 -152.40 12.22 7.06
CA GLU A 345 -153.18 13.01 7.99
C GLU A 345 -154.19 13.92 7.28
N ALA A 346 -153.82 14.54 6.15
CA ALA A 346 -154.76 15.28 5.32
C ALA A 346 -155.89 14.39 4.79
N THR A 347 -155.58 13.16 4.34
CA THR A 347 -156.61 12.21 3.90
C THR A 347 -157.52 11.75 5.04
N ARG A 348 -157.00 11.59 6.27
CA ARG A 348 -157.80 11.27 7.46
C ARG A 348 -158.76 12.41 7.79
N ILE A 349 -158.30 13.66 7.77
CA ILE A 349 -159.14 14.84 8.01
C ILE A 349 -160.25 14.91 6.95
N ALA A 350 -159.92 14.71 5.67
CA ALA A 350 -160.90 14.69 4.60
C ALA A 350 -161.93 13.55 4.76
N LEU A 351 -161.49 12.37 5.22
CA LEU A 351 -162.35 11.25 5.55
C LEU A 351 -163.29 11.57 6.71
N GLU A 352 -162.80 12.14 7.81
CA GLU A 352 -163.63 12.57 8.95
C GLU A 352 -164.67 13.63 8.54
N GLU A 353 -164.30 14.54 7.64
CA GLU A 353 -165.25 15.50 7.08
C GLU A 353 -166.31 14.82 6.20
N ALA A 354 -165.91 13.83 5.39
CA ALA A 354 -166.84 13.02 4.60
C ALA A 354 -167.77 12.17 5.48
N GLU A 355 -167.27 11.59 6.58
CA GLU A 355 -168.07 10.85 7.56
C GLU A 355 -169.09 11.75 8.28
N LYS A 356 -168.71 12.98 8.63
CA LYS A 356 -169.66 13.97 9.18
C LYS A 356 -170.75 14.32 8.17
N LYS A 357 -170.39 14.51 6.89
CA LYS A 357 -171.36 14.74 5.81
C LYS A 357 -172.28 13.52 5.61
N LEU A 358 -171.75 12.31 5.70
CA LEU A 358 -172.55 11.07 5.64
C LEU A 358 -173.53 10.97 6.80
N LYS A 359 -173.11 11.28 8.03
CA LYS A 359 -174.00 11.30 9.21
C LYS A 359 -175.14 12.31 9.05
N LEU A 360 -174.84 13.51 8.57
CA LEU A 360 -175.86 14.51 8.24
C LEU A 360 -176.84 13.97 7.18
N ALA A 361 -176.32 13.39 6.09
CA ALA A 361 -177.16 12.79 5.06
C ALA A 361 -178.00 11.61 5.58
N LEU A 362 -177.51 10.85 6.57
CA LEU A 362 -178.25 9.77 7.24
C LEU A 362 -179.37 10.30 8.14
N GLU A 363 -179.13 11.36 8.91
CA GLU A 363 -180.18 12.03 9.71
C GLU A 363 -181.25 12.63 8.79
N GLU A 364 -180.86 13.29 7.69
CA GLU A 364 -181.79 13.79 6.67
C GLU A 364 -182.58 12.65 6.01
N ALA A 365 -181.93 11.51 5.74
CA ALA A 365 -182.60 10.34 5.18
C ALA A 365 -183.57 9.67 6.18
N GLU A 366 -183.25 9.62 7.47
CA GLU A 366 -184.17 9.15 8.51
C GLU A 366 -185.34 10.13 8.70
N GLU A 367 -185.11 11.44 8.62
CA GLU A 367 -186.18 12.44 8.67
C GLU A 367 -187.10 12.34 7.44
N ALA A 368 -186.52 12.12 6.25
CA ALA A 368 -187.28 11.81 5.04
C ALA A 368 -188.08 10.50 5.17
N LYS A 369 -187.50 9.47 5.79
CA LYS A 369 -188.18 8.18 6.05
C LYS A 369 -189.29 8.30 7.10
N ALA A 370 -189.14 9.18 8.09
CA ALA A 370 -190.20 9.49 9.05
C ALA A 370 -191.35 10.27 8.38
N ALA A 371 -191.05 11.14 7.42
CA ALA A 371 -192.05 11.80 6.58
C ALA A 371 -192.74 10.81 5.62
N GLU A 372 -191.99 9.84 5.08
CA GLU A 372 -192.53 8.72 4.28
C GLU A 372 -193.48 7.83 5.10
N ALA A 373 -193.12 7.50 6.35
CA ALA A 373 -193.99 6.71 7.23
C ALA A 373 -195.32 7.41 7.53
N ARG A 374 -195.32 8.74 7.74
CA ARG A 374 -196.55 9.53 7.93
C ARG A 374 -197.43 9.56 6.69
N THR A 375 -196.84 9.55 5.49
CA THR A 375 -197.60 9.51 4.23
C THR A 375 -198.12 8.10 3.93
N LEU A 376 -197.39 7.04 4.30
CA LEU A 376 -197.86 5.66 4.19
C LEU A 376 -199.04 5.34 5.12
N ASP A 377 -199.10 5.89 6.33
CA ASP A 377 -200.27 5.73 7.21
C ASP A 377 -201.52 6.46 6.68
N GLN A 378 -201.35 7.63 6.05
CA GLN A 378 -202.44 8.33 5.36
C GLN A 378 -202.96 7.56 4.12
N ILE A 379 -202.08 6.84 3.41
CA ILE A 379 -202.45 5.99 2.27
C ILE A 379 -203.22 4.75 2.74
N ARG A 380 -202.86 4.17 3.91
CA ARG A 380 -203.53 2.99 4.46
C ARG A 380 -204.96 3.31 4.92
N GLU A 381 -205.21 4.46 5.56
CA GLU A 381 -206.56 4.91 5.94
C GLU A 381 -207.49 5.21 4.73
N LEU A 382 -206.93 5.67 3.60
CA LEU A 382 -207.70 5.92 2.38
C LEU A 382 -208.02 4.64 1.59
N SER A 383 -207.33 3.54 1.87
CA SER A 383 -207.46 2.27 1.13
C SER A 383 -208.63 1.37 1.59
N GLU A 384 -209.24 1.60 2.76
CA GLU A 384 -210.39 0.83 3.25
C GLU A 384 -211.77 1.35 2.75
N ARG A 385 -211.84 2.43 1.95
CA ARG A 385 -213.12 3.12 1.66
C ARG A 385 -213.65 3.09 0.21
N THR A 386 -212.95 2.53 -0.78
CA THR A 386 -213.35 2.77 -2.20
C THR A 386 -213.26 1.56 -3.16
N ASN A 387 -214.25 0.67 -3.02
CA ASN A 387 -215.12 0.04 -4.06
C ASN A 387 -214.59 -0.64 -5.34
N ALA A 388 -214.94 -1.93 -5.45
CA ALA A 388 -215.73 -2.60 -6.50
C ALA A 388 -215.87 -1.97 -7.92
N ALA A 389 -215.33 -2.67 -8.93
CA ALA A 389 -215.93 -3.08 -10.23
C ALA A 389 -214.99 -2.99 -11.47
N ARG A 390 -214.65 -4.18 -12.03
CA ARG A 390 -214.15 -4.53 -13.41
C ARG A 390 -212.70 -4.14 -13.78
N ALA A 391 -211.93 -4.82 -14.65
CA ALA A 391 -211.85 -6.14 -15.33
C ALA A 391 -210.59 -6.05 -16.26
N SER A 392 -209.49 -6.83 -16.17
CA SER A 392 -209.21 -8.21 -16.68
C SER A 392 -209.20 -8.31 -18.24
N THR A 393 -208.24 -8.89 -19.02
CA THR A 393 -207.19 -9.95 -18.93
C THR A 393 -206.52 -10.13 -20.33
N SER A 394 -205.37 -10.78 -20.60
CA SER A 394 -204.20 -11.27 -19.84
C SER A 394 -203.11 -11.81 -20.80
N GLU A 395 -201.85 -11.70 -20.35
CA GLU A 395 -200.58 -12.37 -20.73
C GLU A 395 -200.06 -12.23 -22.17
N SER A 396 -199.14 -11.28 -22.42
CA SER A 396 -198.66 -11.00 -23.78
C SER A 396 -197.15 -10.76 -23.88
N GLY A 397 -196.49 -11.61 -24.67
CA GLY A 397 -195.12 -11.41 -25.18
C GLY A 397 -195.10 -10.51 -26.42
N ALA A 398 -193.94 -9.89 -26.68
CA ALA A 398 -193.68 -9.14 -27.92
C ALA A 398 -192.21 -9.26 -28.36
N LYS A 399 -192.07 -9.67 -29.62
CA LYS A 399 -190.88 -9.79 -30.45
C LYS A 399 -190.41 -8.39 -30.85
N ILE A 400 -189.25 -7.97 -30.34
CA ILE A 400 -188.58 -6.69 -30.66
C ILE A 400 -187.81 -6.88 -31.97
N THR A 401 -188.15 -6.06 -32.97
CA THR A 401 -187.50 -6.01 -34.27
C THR A 401 -186.58 -4.78 -34.24
N ILE A 402 -185.27 -5.00 -34.09
CA ILE A 402 -184.23 -3.97 -33.99
C ILE A 402 -183.79 -3.56 -35.40
N SER A 403 -183.57 -2.26 -35.60
CA SER A 403 -183.27 -1.67 -36.91
C SER A 403 -181.87 -2.03 -37.41
N ARG A 404 -181.64 -1.97 -38.73
CA ARG A 404 -180.33 -2.26 -39.35
C ARG A 404 -179.20 -1.40 -38.77
N GLU A 405 -179.52 -0.15 -38.45
CA GLU A 405 -178.59 0.80 -37.83
C GLU A 405 -178.19 0.37 -36.41
N GLU A 406 -179.12 -0.20 -35.63
CA GLU A 406 -178.85 -0.73 -34.29
C GLU A 406 -178.05 -2.04 -34.31
N PHE A 407 -178.21 -2.88 -35.34
CA PHE A 407 -177.34 -4.06 -35.57
C PHE A 407 -175.93 -3.64 -36.00
N GLU A 408 -175.80 -2.70 -36.93
CA GLU A 408 -174.49 -2.20 -37.37
C GLU A 408 -173.74 -1.49 -36.25
N ALA A 409 -174.43 -0.77 -35.35
CA ALA A 409 -173.81 -0.16 -34.17
C ALA A 409 -173.30 -1.22 -33.16
N LEU A 410 -174.03 -2.32 -32.98
CA LEU A 410 -173.60 -3.40 -32.09
C LEU A 410 -172.45 -4.21 -32.71
N SER A 411 -172.48 -4.48 -34.02
CA SER A 411 -171.38 -5.12 -34.75
C SER A 411 -170.10 -4.28 -34.74
N ARG A 412 -170.18 -2.95 -34.93
CA ARG A 412 -169.01 -2.06 -34.83
C ARG A 412 -168.37 -2.10 -33.45
N LYS A 413 -169.19 -2.19 -32.39
CA LYS A 413 -168.72 -2.29 -31.00
C LYS A 413 -168.06 -3.63 -30.67
N VAL A 414 -168.44 -4.70 -31.37
CA VAL A 414 -167.77 -6.01 -31.29
C VAL A 414 -166.40 -5.95 -31.99
N GLU A 415 -166.32 -5.39 -33.20
CA GLU A 415 -165.05 -5.23 -33.93
C GLU A 415 -164.05 -4.31 -33.19
N GLU A 416 -164.54 -3.23 -32.58
CA GLU A 416 -163.72 -2.35 -31.72
C GLU A 416 -163.21 -3.09 -30.46
N SER A 417 -163.97 -4.04 -29.93
CA SER A 417 -163.53 -4.87 -28.81
C SER A 417 -162.52 -5.94 -29.24
N ASP A 418 -162.69 -6.54 -30.42
CA ASP A 418 -161.74 -7.53 -30.97
C ASP A 418 -160.39 -6.89 -31.31
N THR A 419 -160.39 -5.70 -31.92
CA THR A 419 -159.15 -4.96 -32.19
C THR A 419 -158.42 -4.54 -30.90
N LEU A 420 -159.16 -4.20 -29.83
CA LEU A 420 -158.59 -3.95 -28.51
C LEU A 420 -157.96 -5.22 -27.91
N ALA A 421 -158.58 -6.39 -28.12
CA ALA A 421 -158.04 -7.67 -27.65
C ALA A 421 -156.76 -8.05 -28.41
N ASP A 422 -156.73 -7.88 -29.74
CA ASP A 422 -155.56 -8.14 -30.57
C ASP A 422 -154.37 -7.23 -30.21
N MET A 423 -154.62 -5.95 -29.93
CA MET A 423 -153.58 -5.03 -29.45
C MET A 423 -153.00 -5.47 -28.08
N LYS A 424 -153.83 -6.02 -27.19
CA LYS A 424 -153.36 -6.55 -25.89
C LYS A 424 -152.52 -7.81 -26.07
N VAL A 425 -152.89 -8.70 -26.98
CA VAL A 425 -152.12 -9.91 -27.29
C VAL A 425 -150.77 -9.55 -27.92
N ALA A 426 -150.73 -8.60 -28.85
CA ALA A 426 -149.49 -8.13 -29.47
C ALA A 426 -148.53 -7.50 -28.43
N ALA A 427 -149.05 -6.69 -27.50
CA ALA A 427 -148.25 -6.13 -26.41
C ALA A 427 -147.70 -7.21 -25.47
N ALA A 428 -148.49 -8.25 -25.16
CA ALA A 428 -148.03 -9.37 -24.34
C ALA A 428 -146.96 -10.21 -25.06
N MET A 429 -147.11 -10.47 -26.37
CA MET A 429 -146.10 -11.19 -27.15
C MET A 429 -144.76 -10.42 -27.22
N ALA A 430 -144.80 -9.09 -27.37
CA ALA A 430 -143.60 -8.25 -27.35
C ALA A 430 -142.87 -8.30 -25.99
N GLN A 431 -143.60 -8.36 -24.87
CA GLN A 431 -143.00 -8.55 -23.55
C GLN A 431 -142.35 -9.94 -23.41
N VAL A 432 -142.99 -10.99 -23.93
CA VAL A 432 -142.42 -12.35 -23.89
C VAL A 432 -141.15 -12.46 -24.72
N GLU A 433 -141.10 -11.85 -25.91
CA GLU A 433 -139.89 -11.84 -26.75
C GLU A 433 -138.76 -11.05 -26.10
N ALA A 434 -139.05 -9.93 -25.44
CA ALA A 434 -138.06 -9.17 -24.67
C ALA A 434 -137.48 -9.98 -23.50
N VAL A 435 -138.30 -10.74 -22.78
CA VAL A 435 -137.85 -11.63 -21.70
C VAL A 435 -136.98 -12.77 -22.25
N LYS A 436 -137.40 -13.41 -23.36
CA LYS A 436 -136.59 -14.47 -24.01
C LYS A 436 -135.24 -13.97 -24.54
N ALA A 437 -135.17 -12.72 -25.01
CA ALA A 437 -133.91 -12.10 -25.39
C ALA A 437 -132.98 -11.93 -24.18
N GLY A 438 -133.51 -11.44 -23.05
CA GLY A 438 -132.77 -11.30 -21.79
C GLY A 438 -132.31 -12.65 -21.22
N GLU A 439 -133.14 -13.69 -21.28
CA GLU A 439 -132.80 -15.05 -20.85
C GLU A 439 -131.63 -15.63 -21.67
N ASN A 440 -131.65 -15.48 -22.99
CA ASN A 440 -130.56 -15.95 -23.86
C ASN A 440 -129.25 -15.19 -23.62
N GLU A 441 -129.30 -13.90 -23.32
CA GLU A 441 -128.11 -13.12 -22.96
C GLU A 441 -127.53 -13.56 -21.61
N ALA A 442 -128.39 -13.84 -20.63
CA ALA A 442 -128.00 -14.38 -19.33
C ALA A 442 -127.36 -15.78 -19.45
N LEU A 443 -127.94 -16.66 -20.27
CA LEU A 443 -127.37 -17.99 -20.56
C LEU A 443 -125.98 -17.90 -21.19
N LYS A 444 -125.76 -16.99 -22.15
CA LYS A 444 -124.43 -16.77 -22.74
C LYS A 444 -123.40 -16.27 -21.73
N ARG A 445 -123.80 -15.39 -20.81
CA ARG A 445 -122.92 -14.93 -19.71
C ARG A 445 -122.54 -16.09 -18.78
N LEU A 446 -123.49 -16.94 -18.42
CA LEU A 446 -123.26 -18.12 -17.58
C LEU A 446 -122.30 -19.13 -18.25
N GLU A 447 -122.47 -19.36 -19.56
CA GLU A 447 -121.59 -20.28 -20.30
C GLU A 447 -120.16 -19.75 -20.39
N ALA A 448 -120.00 -18.43 -20.58
CA ALA A 448 -118.69 -17.78 -20.59
C ALA A 448 -117.97 -17.88 -19.23
N THR A 449 -118.68 -17.62 -18.12
CA THR A 449 -118.08 -17.73 -16.78
C THR A 449 -117.74 -19.18 -16.44
N LYS A 450 -118.57 -20.15 -16.85
CA LYS A 450 -118.26 -21.57 -16.68
C LYS A 450 -116.98 -21.97 -17.43
N LYS A 451 -116.79 -21.48 -18.64
CA LYS A 451 -115.58 -21.73 -19.42
C LYS A 451 -114.33 -21.13 -18.77
N GLU A 452 -114.42 -19.91 -18.25
CA GLU A 452 -113.31 -19.26 -17.54
C GLU A 452 -112.91 -20.02 -16.26
N ILE A 453 -113.89 -20.55 -15.52
CA ILE A 453 -113.63 -21.41 -14.35
C ILE A 453 -112.89 -22.69 -14.74
N GLU A 454 -113.26 -23.32 -15.87
CA GLU A 454 -112.60 -24.53 -16.36
C GLU A 454 -111.15 -24.25 -16.81
N ASP A 455 -110.93 -23.13 -17.51
CA ASP A 455 -109.60 -22.67 -17.93
C ASP A 455 -108.71 -22.33 -16.71
N MET A 456 -109.27 -21.67 -15.68
CA MET A 456 -108.55 -21.44 -14.41
C MET A 456 -108.19 -22.75 -13.72
N LYS A 457 -109.12 -23.72 -13.68
CA LYS A 457 -108.88 -25.00 -13.02
C LYS A 457 -107.74 -25.77 -13.69
N THR A 458 -107.75 -25.85 -15.02
CA THR A 458 -106.66 -26.52 -15.76
C THR A 458 -105.31 -25.83 -15.54
N ALA A 459 -105.27 -24.50 -15.55
CA ALA A 459 -104.06 -23.74 -15.23
C ALA A 459 -103.54 -24.01 -13.81
N THR A 460 -104.43 -24.13 -12.82
CA THR A 460 -104.04 -24.46 -11.44
C THR A 460 -103.48 -25.88 -11.30
N GLU A 461 -104.05 -26.86 -12.02
CA GLU A 461 -103.57 -28.25 -12.00
C GLU A 461 -102.18 -28.37 -12.65
N GLU A 462 -101.92 -27.64 -13.74
CA GLU A 462 -100.60 -27.58 -14.37
C GLU A 462 -99.55 -26.92 -13.47
N ALA A 463 -99.91 -25.81 -12.81
CA ALA A 463 -99.04 -25.15 -11.84
C ALA A 463 -98.69 -26.06 -10.67
N LEU A 464 -99.67 -26.83 -10.16
CA LEU A 464 -99.48 -27.80 -9.09
C LEU A 464 -98.51 -28.91 -9.52
N LYS A 465 -98.73 -29.54 -10.67
CA LYS A 465 -97.81 -30.58 -11.20
C LYS A 465 -96.38 -30.06 -11.38
N LYS A 466 -96.22 -28.80 -11.82
CA LYS A 466 -94.90 -28.18 -11.97
C LYS A 466 -94.23 -27.93 -10.62
N ALA A 467 -94.99 -27.54 -9.60
CA ALA A 467 -94.50 -27.37 -8.24
C ALA A 467 -94.07 -28.72 -7.63
N GLU A 468 -94.87 -29.78 -7.78
CA GLU A 468 -94.53 -31.12 -7.32
C GLU A 468 -93.26 -31.67 -8.00
N MET A 469 -93.12 -31.50 -9.31
CA MET A 469 -91.92 -31.88 -10.05
C MET A 469 -90.68 -31.12 -9.56
N SER A 470 -90.81 -29.82 -9.26
CA SER A 470 -89.72 -29.03 -8.68
C SER A 470 -89.36 -29.47 -7.27
N GLU A 471 -90.35 -29.85 -6.45
CA GLU A 471 -90.12 -30.36 -5.10
C GLU A 471 -89.46 -31.74 -5.13
N ALA A 472 -89.87 -32.63 -6.03
CA ALA A 472 -89.24 -33.93 -6.25
C ALA A 472 -87.78 -33.79 -6.71
N ALA A 473 -87.50 -32.87 -7.63
CA ALA A 473 -86.14 -32.55 -8.06
C ALA A 473 -85.29 -31.99 -6.90
N LYS A 474 -85.86 -31.09 -6.09
CA LYS A 474 -85.20 -30.58 -4.88
C LYS A 474 -84.86 -31.71 -3.90
N ARG A 475 -85.81 -32.61 -3.62
CA ARG A 475 -85.58 -33.77 -2.73
C ARG A 475 -84.50 -34.71 -3.28
N ALA A 476 -84.43 -34.91 -4.60
CA ALA A 476 -83.38 -35.72 -5.21
C ALA A 476 -81.99 -35.12 -4.99
N VAL A 477 -81.84 -33.81 -5.23
CA VAL A 477 -80.58 -33.07 -5.01
C VAL A 477 -80.19 -33.06 -3.52
N GLU A 478 -81.14 -32.82 -2.63
CA GLU A 478 -80.89 -32.87 -1.18
C GLU A 478 -80.49 -34.29 -0.70
N GLY A 479 -81.08 -35.33 -1.30
CA GLY A 479 -80.72 -36.72 -1.04
C GLY A 479 -79.30 -37.07 -1.51
N GLU A 480 -78.84 -36.53 -2.64
CA GLU A 480 -77.44 -36.66 -3.06
C GLU A 480 -76.48 -35.85 -2.19
N LEU A 481 -76.85 -34.62 -1.82
CA LEU A 481 -76.06 -33.77 -0.95
C LEU A 481 -75.89 -34.37 0.45
N ARG A 482 -76.94 -35.02 0.97
CA ARG A 482 -76.87 -35.76 2.25
C ARG A 482 -75.91 -36.94 2.15
N ARG A 483 -76.01 -37.75 1.09
CA ARG A 483 -75.07 -38.86 0.84
C ARG A 483 -73.64 -38.38 0.60
N TRP A 484 -73.45 -37.20 -0.01
CA TRP A 484 -72.13 -36.57 -0.14
C TRP A 484 -71.55 -36.16 1.21
N ARG A 485 -72.36 -35.52 2.07
CA ARG A 485 -71.95 -35.18 3.45
C ARG A 485 -71.59 -36.41 4.27
N GLU A 486 -72.36 -37.49 4.18
CA GLU A 486 -72.04 -38.76 4.85
C GLU A 486 -70.73 -39.37 4.33
N ARG A 487 -70.47 -39.35 3.01
CA ARG A 487 -69.19 -39.83 2.45
C ARG A 487 -68.01 -38.97 2.89
N GLU A 488 -68.15 -37.66 2.93
CA GLU A 488 -67.09 -36.76 3.40
C GLU A 488 -66.83 -36.93 4.90
N GLN A 489 -67.88 -37.08 5.72
CA GLN A 489 -67.71 -37.41 7.14
C GLN A 489 -67.06 -38.79 7.33
N LYS A 490 -67.42 -39.78 6.53
CA LYS A 490 -66.81 -41.11 6.59
C LYS A 490 -65.33 -41.08 6.18
N LYS A 491 -64.97 -40.32 5.14
CA LYS A 491 -63.56 -40.10 4.78
C LYS A 491 -62.82 -39.33 5.87
N ALA A 492 -63.43 -38.31 6.46
CA ALA A 492 -62.84 -37.56 7.56
C ALA A 492 -62.59 -38.46 8.78
N ALA A 493 -63.54 -39.33 9.11
CA ALA A 493 -63.40 -40.35 10.16
C ALA A 493 -62.31 -41.37 9.80
N GLU A 494 -62.26 -41.87 8.57
CA GLU A 494 -61.20 -42.79 8.11
C GLU A 494 -59.82 -42.13 8.13
N THR A 495 -59.68 -40.86 7.73
CA THR A 495 -58.41 -40.11 7.86
C THR A 495 -58.05 -39.86 9.32
N ALA A 496 -59.01 -39.57 10.19
CA ALA A 496 -58.76 -39.43 11.62
C ALA A 496 -58.31 -40.76 12.24
N SER A 497 -58.94 -41.89 11.87
CA SER A 497 -58.51 -43.23 12.27
C SER A 497 -57.12 -43.59 11.71
N ARG A 498 -56.78 -43.14 10.49
CA ARG A 498 -55.45 -43.36 9.89
C ARG A 498 -54.36 -42.54 10.57
N ILE A 499 -54.64 -41.30 10.94
CA ILE A 499 -53.73 -40.43 11.71
C ILE A 499 -53.53 -40.97 13.12
N LEU A 500 -54.59 -41.49 13.76
CA LEU A 500 -54.47 -42.16 15.07
C LEU A 500 -53.65 -43.46 14.96
N ALA A 501 -53.83 -44.26 13.92
CA ALA A 501 -53.04 -45.47 13.68
C ALA A 501 -51.58 -45.19 13.29
N GLU A 502 -51.27 -44.09 12.61
CA GLU A 502 -49.89 -43.64 12.30
C GLU A 502 -49.18 -42.99 13.50
N THR A 503 -49.93 -42.48 14.49
CA THR A 503 -49.36 -41.91 15.73
C THR A 503 -49.05 -43.00 16.77
N GLU A 504 -49.69 -44.17 16.70
CA GLU A 504 -49.44 -45.30 17.62
C GLU A 504 -48.36 -46.29 17.16
N MET A 505 -47.76 -46.12 15.98
CA MET A 505 -46.73 -47.05 15.47
C MET A 505 -45.53 -46.31 14.86
N SER A 506 -44.82 -45.55 15.70
CA SER A 506 -43.38 -45.28 15.54
C SER A 506 -42.59 -46.08 16.59
N SER A 507 -42.52 -47.40 16.36
CA SER A 507 -41.50 -48.31 16.87
C SER A 507 -41.29 -49.41 15.81
N GLU A 508 -40.05 -49.47 15.31
CA GLU A 508 -39.41 -50.54 14.52
C GLU A 508 -40.16 -51.20 13.34
N SER A 509 -39.83 -50.77 12.12
CA SER A 509 -38.90 -51.49 11.20
C SER A 509 -39.21 -51.26 9.71
N SER A 510 -38.14 -51.21 8.91
CA SER A 510 -38.06 -50.79 7.51
C SER A 510 -38.38 -51.92 6.49
N PRO A 511 -38.09 -51.79 5.18
CA PRO A 511 -39.07 -51.53 4.09
C PRO A 511 -39.12 -52.70 3.06
N PRO A 512 -40.01 -52.68 2.03
CA PRO A 512 -39.51 -52.24 0.70
C PRO A 512 -40.56 -51.69 -0.31
N HIS A 513 -40.15 -50.63 -1.01
CA HIS A 513 -40.01 -50.51 -2.46
C HIS A 513 -41.13 -50.89 -3.49
N PHE A 514 -41.41 -49.91 -4.36
CA PHE A 514 -42.04 -49.93 -5.70
C PHE A 514 -43.57 -50.12 -5.72
N ARG A 515 -44.37 -49.55 -6.64
CA ARG A 515 -44.14 -49.18 -8.03
C ARG A 515 -45.27 -48.27 -8.54
N ILE A 516 -44.90 -47.33 -9.41
CA ILE A 516 -45.74 -46.44 -10.21
C ILE A 516 -46.67 -47.23 -11.15
N GLN A 517 -47.93 -46.82 -11.32
CA GLN A 517 -48.53 -46.77 -12.67
C GLN A 517 -49.76 -45.87 -12.78
N LYS A 518 -49.60 -44.83 -13.63
CA LYS A 518 -50.66 -44.10 -14.32
C LYS A 518 -51.39 -45.04 -15.28
N GLN A 519 -52.68 -44.81 -15.51
CA GLN A 519 -53.19 -44.84 -16.89
C GLN A 519 -54.50 -44.06 -17.07
N ASN A 520 -54.44 -43.17 -18.07
CA ASN A 520 -55.55 -42.52 -18.74
C ASN A 520 -56.38 -43.55 -19.53
N SER A 521 -57.65 -43.24 -19.80
CA SER A 521 -58.17 -43.21 -21.19
C SER A 521 -59.64 -42.75 -21.27
N VAL A 522 -59.86 -41.79 -22.16
CA VAL A 522 -61.12 -41.41 -22.83
C VAL A 522 -61.48 -42.50 -23.86
N PRO A 523 -62.70 -42.62 -24.42
CA PRO A 523 -63.17 -41.77 -25.57
C PRO A 523 -64.69 -41.45 -25.54
N GLN A 524 -65.14 -40.23 -25.81
CA GLN A 524 -65.48 -39.65 -27.14
C GLN A 524 -66.66 -40.30 -27.88
N LYS A 525 -67.73 -39.53 -28.13
CA LYS A 525 -68.50 -39.60 -29.39
C LYS A 525 -69.23 -38.27 -29.69
N VAL A 526 -69.32 -38.01 -30.99
CA VAL A 526 -69.61 -36.76 -31.72
C VAL A 526 -70.98 -36.83 -32.40
N PHE A 527 -71.42 -35.70 -32.99
CA PHE A 527 -72.45 -35.41 -34.02
C PHE A 527 -73.69 -34.67 -33.50
N GLU A 528 -74.37 -33.76 -34.22
CA GLU A 528 -74.08 -32.73 -35.23
C GLU A 528 -75.42 -31.99 -35.49
N VAL A 529 -75.36 -30.65 -35.65
CA VAL A 529 -76.07 -29.82 -36.66
C VAL A 529 -77.61 -29.80 -36.76
N ARG A 530 -78.24 -28.63 -36.56
CA ARG A 530 -78.88 -27.82 -37.64
C ARG A 530 -79.30 -26.40 -37.20
N LYS A 531 -79.06 -25.42 -38.08
CA LYS A 531 -79.47 -24.00 -38.07
C LYS A 531 -80.68 -23.77 -38.99
N LEU A 532 -81.48 -22.72 -38.75
CA LEU A 532 -81.83 -21.58 -39.65
C LEU A 532 -82.87 -20.66 -38.94
N GLU A 533 -82.58 -19.36 -38.74
CA GLU A 533 -83.12 -18.16 -39.46
C GLU A 533 -84.63 -17.89 -39.24
N LYS A 534 -85.20 -16.68 -39.16
CA LYS A 534 -84.91 -15.24 -39.39
C LYS A 534 -86.19 -14.51 -38.84
N GLU A 535 -86.24 -13.29 -38.30
CA GLU A 535 -86.23 -11.96 -38.95
C GLU A 535 -86.70 -10.93 -37.87
N LYS A 536 -85.95 -9.84 -37.55
CA LYS A 536 -86.02 -8.44 -38.06
C LYS A 536 -86.90 -7.45 -37.27
N ASN A 537 -86.23 -6.42 -36.69
CA ASN A 537 -86.47 -4.96 -36.78
C ASN A 537 -85.88 -4.28 -35.51
N SER A 538 -84.67 -3.71 -35.54
CA SER A 538 -84.25 -2.36 -35.96
C SER A 538 -84.84 -1.20 -35.14
N PHE A 539 -84.01 -0.48 -34.38
CA PHE A 539 -83.90 0.99 -34.39
C PHE A 539 -82.56 1.46 -33.78
N SER A 540 -82.08 2.57 -34.34
CA SER A 540 -80.75 3.19 -34.36
C SER A 540 -80.34 4.01 -33.13
N LYS A 541 -79.03 4.16 -32.85
CA LYS A 541 -78.27 5.44 -32.89
C LYS A 541 -76.79 5.34 -32.43
N LYS A 542 -75.90 5.87 -33.28
CA LYS A 542 -74.62 6.61 -33.07
C LYS A 542 -73.63 6.12 -31.98
N ALA A 543 -72.43 5.61 -32.31
CA ALA A 543 -71.22 6.25 -32.89
C ALA A 543 -70.31 6.98 -31.88
N MET A 544 -69.15 6.38 -31.55
CA MET A 544 -67.80 7.00 -31.55
C MET A 544 -66.74 6.00 -31.05
N MET A 545 -65.75 5.71 -31.90
CA MET A 545 -64.39 5.25 -31.54
C MET A 545 -63.44 6.41 -31.89
N PRO A 546 -62.23 6.52 -31.30
CA PRO A 546 -61.11 5.77 -31.86
C PRO A 546 -60.05 5.25 -30.87
N SER A 547 -59.46 4.14 -31.28
CA SER A 547 -58.14 3.61 -30.94
C SER A 547 -56.98 4.54 -31.33
N LEU A 548 -55.93 4.58 -30.53
CA LEU A 548 -54.53 4.82 -30.94
C LEU A 548 -53.64 3.99 -29.97
N SER A 549 -52.98 2.91 -30.41
CA SER A 549 -51.74 2.85 -31.20
C SER A 549 -50.47 3.23 -30.40
N SER A 550 -49.67 2.22 -30.03
CA SER A 550 -48.21 2.31 -30.10
C SER A 550 -47.57 0.91 -30.07
N ILE A 551 -47.08 0.55 -31.24
CA ILE A 551 -46.21 -0.57 -31.60
C ILE A 551 -44.76 -0.10 -31.49
N PHE A 552 -43.83 -0.96 -31.05
CA PHE A 552 -42.47 -1.23 -31.60
C PHE A 552 -41.86 -2.34 -30.71
N LEU A 553 -41.75 -3.61 -31.15
CA LEU A 553 -40.69 -4.22 -32.00
C LEU A 553 -39.27 -3.91 -31.48
N ARG A 554 -38.27 -4.81 -31.44
CA ARG A 554 -38.07 -6.24 -31.71
C ARG A 554 -36.55 -6.46 -31.56
N LYS A 555 -36.13 -7.72 -31.34
CA LYS A 555 -34.89 -8.37 -31.82
C LYS A 555 -33.67 -8.24 -30.88
N LYS A 556 -33.08 -9.29 -30.28
CA LYS A 556 -32.71 -10.70 -30.63
C LYS A 556 -31.30 -10.83 -31.25
N ASN A 557 -30.50 -11.71 -30.61
CA ASN A 557 -29.30 -12.48 -31.04
C ASN A 557 -27.93 -11.91 -30.60
N GLN A 558 -27.06 -12.63 -29.86
CA GLN A 558 -26.36 -13.94 -29.99
C GLN A 558 -24.93 -13.79 -30.55
N ILE A 559 -24.03 -14.71 -30.14
CA ILE A 559 -22.60 -14.97 -30.51
C ILE A 559 -21.62 -14.39 -29.47
N GLU A 560 -20.95 -15.19 -28.63
CA GLU A 560 -19.99 -16.30 -28.83
C GLU A 560 -18.59 -15.85 -29.26
N GLY A 561 -17.60 -16.13 -28.40
CA GLY A 561 -16.20 -16.31 -28.79
C GLY A 561 -15.23 -15.21 -28.37
N GLY A 562 -14.29 -15.55 -27.47
CA GLY A 562 -12.96 -14.95 -27.48
C GLY A 562 -12.35 -14.63 -26.11
N SER A 563 -11.76 -15.63 -25.44
CA SER A 563 -10.57 -15.41 -24.60
C SER A 563 -9.34 -15.57 -25.49
N PRO A 564 -8.23 -14.85 -25.25
CA PRO A 564 -7.16 -15.48 -24.45
C PRO A 564 -6.26 -14.49 -23.66
N SER A 565 -5.77 -14.90 -22.49
CA SER A 565 -4.46 -14.43 -22.01
C SER A 565 -3.82 -15.45 -21.05
N TYR A 566 -2.55 -15.73 -21.31
CA TYR A 566 -1.68 -16.74 -20.69
C TYR A 566 -0.62 -16.01 -19.81
N LEU A 567 -0.22 -16.66 -18.68
CA LEU A 567 1.08 -16.58 -17.94
C LEU A 567 1.37 -15.43 -16.94
N PRO A 568 2.40 -15.54 -16.06
CA PRO A 568 2.82 -16.67 -15.16
C PRO A 568 3.35 -16.18 -13.76
N GLY A 569 3.54 -17.12 -12.78
CA GLY A 569 4.51 -17.08 -11.64
C GLY A 569 4.41 -15.93 -10.60
N GLU A 570 4.67 -16.06 -9.31
CA GLU A 570 5.58 -16.90 -8.51
C GLU A 570 5.12 -16.96 -7.02
N LYS A 571 5.82 -17.78 -6.22
CA LYS A 571 5.59 -18.18 -4.81
C LYS A 571 5.73 -17.02 -3.78
N PRO A 572 5.40 -17.22 -2.50
CA PRO A 572 6.49 -17.59 -1.56
C PRO A 572 6.12 -18.49 -0.36
N LEU A 573 7.17 -19.20 0.10
CA LEU A 573 7.48 -19.77 1.44
C LEU A 573 6.54 -20.80 2.08
#